data_AF-A0A4Q3S0U9-F1
#
_entry.id   AF-A0A4Q3S0U9-F1
#
_cell.length_a   1.000
_cell.length_b   1.000
_cell.length_c   1.000
_cell.angle_alpha   90.00
_cell.angle_beta   90.00
_cell.angle_gamma   90.00
#
_symmetry.space_group_name_H-M   'P 1'
#
loop_
_entity.id
_entity.type
_entity.pdbx_description
1 polymer ?
#
loop_
_entity_poly.entity_id
_entity_poly.type
_entity_poly.pdbx_seq_one_letter_code
_entity_poly.pdbx_strand_id
1 'polypeptide(L)'
;MTAKEFYSTRLNQLTAQQSKLLRKKNNFAWLRLANILLLIAAIYFTWPMGWAYVAVSVVVLLILFAQIIYRDLANRAAIAHNQQLININQNELKALAHEYFQFENGSEFSPKEHLYANDLDVFGHASLFQFCNRTVSEMGAAQLAQWLLRPATAGEILQRQEAVKELAEKHTWHQNLQALGKQVPVTLRTQQRLEGWLQEPALFSSFVHWRWLRFLLPAISITITLAFFVGLLPQQIFYLNLFIMAMVALPQEKKVNEIHNRLSKMVDELETLSKSIEAIEKEEFASPLLKTMQEQYKQQQYSASQKIKELKKILDRLDVRFNIVLVFPLNLLLLWNLQQMLQLEKWKKKNDADVSQWFDTLGTFEALISFAVIHFNQPDWVFPVLKDEYFSIEATNLG
;
A
#
# COMPACT_ATOMS: atom_id res chain seq x y z
N MET A 1 18.21 -28.13 3.81
CA MET A 1 18.14 -27.22 4.97
C MET A 1 16.74 -27.34 5.53
N THR A 2 16.60 -27.64 6.81
CA THR A 2 15.28 -27.76 7.45
C THR A 2 14.63 -26.38 7.60
N ALA A 3 13.30 -26.32 7.75
CA ALA A 3 12.60 -25.05 7.99
C ALA A 3 13.14 -24.31 9.22
N LYS A 4 13.44 -25.05 10.29
CA LYS A 4 14.02 -24.52 11.54
C LYS A 4 15.39 -23.86 11.33
N GLU A 5 16.28 -24.52 10.56
CA GLU A 5 17.59 -23.97 10.21
C GLU A 5 17.48 -22.71 9.36
N PHE A 6 16.56 -22.70 8.39
CA PHE A 6 16.29 -21.55 7.54
C PHE A 6 15.87 -20.34 8.38
N TYR A 7 14.82 -20.48 9.19
CA TYR A 7 14.30 -19.37 9.98
C TYR A 7 15.30 -18.87 11.02
N SER A 8 16.05 -19.77 11.66
CA SER A 8 17.08 -19.39 12.65
C SER A 8 18.25 -18.63 12.00
N THR A 9 18.73 -19.10 10.84
CA THR A 9 19.77 -18.41 10.07
C THR A 9 19.30 -17.04 9.59
N ARG A 10 18.08 -16.99 9.06
CA ARG A 10 17.45 -15.76 8.57
C ARG A 10 17.25 -14.75 9.70
N LEU A 11 16.80 -15.19 10.86
CA LEU A 11 16.62 -14.35 12.05
C LEU A 11 17.95 -13.72 12.51
N ASN A 12 19.04 -14.48 12.52
CA ASN A 12 20.36 -13.96 12.87
C ASN A 12 20.83 -12.88 11.87
N GLN A 13 20.66 -13.13 10.56
CA GLN A 13 20.99 -12.16 9.52
C GLN A 13 20.17 -10.87 9.66
N LEU A 14 18.86 -11.00 9.84
CA LEU A 14 17.95 -9.86 9.97
C LEU A 14 18.21 -9.06 11.25
N THR A 15 18.52 -9.72 12.36
CA THR A 15 18.89 -9.06 13.63
C THR A 15 20.19 -8.27 13.49
N ALA A 16 21.19 -8.84 12.82
CA ALA A 16 22.43 -8.14 12.52
C ALA A 16 22.18 -6.93 11.60
N GLN A 17 21.33 -7.07 10.59
CA GLN A 17 20.91 -5.97 9.72
C GLN A 17 20.16 -4.87 10.49
N GLN A 18 19.28 -5.24 11.42
CA GLN A 18 18.53 -4.30 12.26
C GLN A 18 19.48 -3.42 13.08
N SER A 19 20.51 -4.02 13.68
CA SER A 19 21.52 -3.28 14.44
C SER A 19 22.26 -2.25 13.57
N LYS A 20 22.59 -2.60 12.31
CA LYS A 20 23.23 -1.68 11.35
C LYS A 20 22.30 -0.52 10.98
N LEU A 21 21.02 -0.80 10.74
CA LEU A 21 20.02 0.23 10.40
C LEU A 21 19.75 1.19 11.57
N LEU A 22 19.72 0.68 12.81
CA LEU A 22 19.59 1.49 14.02
C LEU A 22 20.81 2.39 14.24
N ARG A 23 22.02 1.90 13.99
CA ARG A 23 23.24 2.74 13.99
C ARG A 23 23.16 3.84 12.93
N LYS A 24 22.70 3.53 11.71
CA LYS A 24 22.47 4.55 10.67
C LYS A 24 21.46 5.63 11.09
N LYS A 25 20.37 5.24 11.77
CA LYS A 25 19.37 6.17 12.32
C LYS A 25 20.01 7.15 13.31
N ASN A 26 20.88 6.67 14.20
CA ASN A 26 21.61 7.54 15.12
C ASN A 26 22.56 8.49 14.38
N ASN A 27 23.27 8.00 13.36
CA ASN A 27 24.14 8.85 12.54
C ASN A 27 23.35 9.95 11.82
N PHE A 28 22.15 9.67 11.31
CA PHE A 28 21.29 10.71 10.73
C PHE A 28 20.82 11.75 11.75
N ALA A 29 20.64 11.39 13.02
CA ALA A 29 20.36 12.38 14.06
C ALA A 29 21.55 13.33 14.27
N TRP A 30 22.76 12.79 14.37
CA TRP A 30 23.98 13.60 14.47
C TRP A 30 24.24 14.46 13.23
N LEU A 31 24.04 13.93 12.03
CA LEU A 31 24.18 14.68 10.78
C LEU A 31 23.18 15.85 10.69
N ARG A 32 21.94 15.66 11.14
CA ARG A 32 20.94 16.75 11.20
C ARG A 32 21.37 17.83 12.18
N LEU A 33 21.83 17.45 13.38
CA LEU A 33 22.33 18.40 14.37
C LEU A 33 23.53 19.19 13.83
N ALA A 34 24.51 18.49 13.27
CA ALA A 34 25.70 19.10 12.67
C ALA A 34 25.33 20.07 11.53
N ASN A 35 24.37 19.71 10.67
CA ASN A 35 23.91 20.57 9.59
C ASN A 35 23.21 21.84 10.10
N ILE A 36 22.40 21.76 11.17
CA ILE A 36 21.78 22.92 11.80
C ILE A 36 22.85 23.85 12.41
N LEU A 37 23.84 23.30 13.10
CA LEU A 37 24.96 24.08 13.64
C LEU A 37 25.77 24.74 12.51
N LEU A 38 26.00 24.02 11.41
CA LEU A 38 26.67 24.55 10.22
C LEU A 38 25.86 25.67 9.56
N LEU A 39 24.52 25.59 9.58
CA LEU A 39 23.64 26.65 9.08
C LEU A 39 23.79 27.94 9.89
N ILE A 40 23.79 27.83 11.22
CA ILE A 40 23.99 28.99 12.11
C ILE A 40 25.38 29.60 11.88
N ALA A 41 26.42 28.77 11.82
CA ALA A 41 27.78 29.21 11.56
C ALA A 41 27.92 29.87 10.18
N ALA A 42 27.34 29.28 9.14
CA ALA A 42 27.38 29.81 7.78
C ALA A 42 26.71 31.19 7.70
N ILE A 43 25.54 31.38 8.33
CA ILE A 43 24.88 32.68 8.39
C ILE A 43 25.78 33.70 9.09
N TYR A 44 26.37 33.35 10.25
CA TYR A 44 27.24 34.26 11.00
C TYR A 44 28.48 34.70 10.19
N PHE A 45 29.19 33.77 9.56
CA PHE A 45 30.43 34.07 8.82
C PHE A 45 30.19 34.72 7.45
N THR A 46 29.06 34.45 6.80
CA THR A 46 28.74 35.05 5.49
C THR A 46 27.98 36.36 5.59
N TRP A 47 27.46 36.71 6.78
CA TRP A 47 26.79 37.99 7.03
C TRP A 47 27.60 39.21 6.59
N PRO A 48 28.92 39.32 6.91
CA PRO A 48 29.71 40.48 6.49
C PRO A 48 29.98 40.55 4.99
N MET A 49 29.82 39.43 4.26
CA MET A 49 30.09 39.34 2.81
C MET A 49 28.92 39.84 1.95
N GLY A 50 27.73 40.01 2.54
CA GLY A 50 26.52 40.49 1.88
C GLY A 50 25.43 39.42 1.70
N TRP A 51 24.20 39.87 1.46
CA TRP A 51 22.99 39.03 1.48
C TRP A 51 23.01 37.88 0.48
N ALA A 52 23.67 38.05 -0.67
CA ALA A 52 23.76 37.02 -1.71
C ALA A 52 24.53 35.77 -1.22
N TYR A 53 25.64 35.96 -0.49
CA TYR A 53 26.42 34.85 0.07
C TYR A 53 25.65 34.12 1.17
N VAL A 54 24.93 34.86 2.01
CA VAL A 54 24.03 34.27 3.02
C VAL A 54 22.94 33.43 2.34
N ALA A 55 22.29 33.98 1.32
CA ALA A 55 21.23 33.30 0.59
C ALA A 55 21.71 31.99 -0.06
N VAL A 56 22.86 32.02 -0.74
CA VAL A 56 23.46 30.81 -1.35
C VAL A 56 23.79 29.77 -0.29
N SER A 57 24.42 30.18 0.81
CA SER A 57 24.81 29.27 1.90
C SER A 57 23.61 28.59 2.54
N VAL A 58 22.55 29.36 2.80
CA VAL A 58 21.28 28.84 3.34
C VAL A 58 20.64 27.86 2.37
N VAL A 59 20.54 28.20 1.08
CA VAL A 59 19.93 27.31 0.07
C VAL A 59 20.69 25.98 -0.04
N VAL A 60 22.02 26.01 -0.10
CA VAL A 60 22.85 24.80 -0.16
C VAL A 60 22.63 23.92 1.07
N LEU A 61 22.64 24.51 2.27
CA LEU A 61 22.47 23.76 3.51
C LEU A 61 21.04 23.23 3.68
N LEU A 62 20.02 23.95 3.21
CA LEU A 62 18.64 23.46 3.17
C LEU A 62 18.49 22.26 2.22
N ILE A 63 19.15 22.29 1.04
CA ILE A 63 19.16 21.15 0.12
C ILE A 63 19.83 19.93 0.79
N LEU A 64 20.98 20.13 1.43
CA LEU A 64 21.67 19.06 2.17
C LEU A 64 20.81 18.52 3.31
N PHE A 65 20.13 19.40 4.06
CA PHE A 65 19.21 19.00 5.13
C PHE A 65 18.05 18.16 4.60
N ALA A 66 17.43 18.59 3.49
CA ALA A 66 16.36 17.86 2.83
C ALA A 66 16.83 16.46 2.36
N GLN A 67 18.04 16.34 1.81
CA GLN A 67 18.62 15.05 1.45
C GLN A 67 18.86 14.14 2.67
N ILE A 68 19.32 14.70 3.79
CA ILE A 68 19.49 13.94 5.05
C ILE A 68 18.13 13.43 5.54
N ILE A 69 17.09 14.27 5.54
CA ILE A 69 15.73 13.87 5.93
C ILE A 69 15.22 12.74 5.03
N TYR A 70 15.37 12.89 3.71
CA TYR A 70 14.92 11.87 2.75
C TYR A 70 15.57 10.52 3.01
N ARG A 71 16.89 10.50 3.28
CA ARG A 71 17.63 9.28 3.62
C ARG A 71 17.26 8.71 4.99
N ASP A 72 16.99 9.56 5.98
CA ASP A 72 16.51 9.11 7.30
C ASP A 72 15.12 8.47 7.20
N LEU A 73 14.20 9.06 6.42
CA LEU A 73 12.88 8.50 6.15
C LEU A 73 12.97 7.13 5.47
N ALA A 74 13.80 7.00 4.44
CA ALA A 74 14.04 5.70 3.79
C ALA A 74 14.64 4.67 4.76
N ASN A 75 15.56 5.07 5.63
CA ASN A 75 16.13 4.19 6.65
C ASN A 75 15.09 3.78 7.71
N ARG A 76 14.17 4.66 8.09
CA ARG A 76 13.05 4.34 9.00
C ARG A 76 12.12 3.30 8.39
N ALA A 77 11.77 3.45 7.11
CA ALA A 77 10.98 2.46 6.39
C ALA A 77 11.70 1.10 6.34
N ALA A 78 13.02 1.09 6.09
CA ALA A 78 13.82 -0.12 6.10
C ALA A 78 13.89 -0.79 7.49
N ILE A 79 13.99 0.00 8.57
CA ILE A 79 13.93 -0.51 9.96
C ILE A 79 12.58 -1.18 10.23
N ALA A 80 11.48 -0.54 9.85
CA ALA A 80 10.13 -1.08 10.05
C ALA A 80 9.93 -2.38 9.28
N HIS A 81 10.32 -2.41 7.99
CA HIS A 81 10.25 -3.61 7.16
C HIS A 81 11.08 -4.76 7.72
N ASN A 82 12.34 -4.48 8.07
CA ASN A 82 13.24 -5.49 8.63
C ASN A 82 12.75 -6.02 9.98
N GLN A 83 12.10 -5.16 10.79
CA GLN A 83 11.46 -5.60 12.03
C GLN A 83 10.29 -6.56 11.76
N GLN A 84 9.47 -6.32 10.74
CA GLN A 84 8.39 -7.25 10.39
C GLN A 84 8.94 -8.59 9.91
N LEU A 85 10.02 -8.60 9.13
CA LEU A 85 10.71 -9.84 8.75
C LEU A 85 11.23 -10.62 9.98
N ILE A 86 11.81 -9.93 10.97
CA ILE A 86 12.24 -10.54 12.24
C ILE A 86 11.04 -11.20 12.93
N ASN A 87 9.93 -10.46 13.08
CA ASN A 87 8.72 -10.95 13.75
C ASN A 87 8.14 -12.18 13.02
N ILE A 88 8.09 -12.18 11.68
CA ILE A 88 7.63 -13.33 10.89
C ILE A 88 8.50 -14.56 11.19
N ASN A 89 9.83 -14.45 11.10
CA ASN A 89 10.71 -15.58 11.36
C ASN A 89 10.63 -16.09 12.80
N GLN A 90 10.45 -15.19 13.78
CA GLN A 90 10.21 -15.58 15.18
C GLN A 90 8.88 -16.31 15.35
N ASN A 91 7.82 -15.84 14.70
CA ASN A 91 6.51 -16.47 14.75
C ASN A 91 6.52 -17.86 14.09
N GLU A 92 7.23 -18.05 12.99
CA GLU A 92 7.38 -19.38 12.38
C GLU A 92 8.18 -20.34 13.25
N LEU A 93 9.24 -19.87 13.92
CA LEU A 93 9.99 -20.72 14.87
C LEU A 93 9.11 -21.20 16.03
N LYS A 94 8.21 -20.36 16.53
CA LYS A 94 7.21 -20.75 17.53
C LYS A 94 6.19 -21.73 16.95
N ALA A 95 5.70 -21.46 15.74
CA ALA A 95 4.73 -22.33 15.07
C ALA A 95 5.29 -23.75 14.83
N LEU A 96 6.57 -23.86 14.48
CA LEU A 96 7.28 -25.14 14.37
C LEU A 96 7.41 -25.88 15.71
N ALA A 97 7.31 -25.18 16.84
CA ALA A 97 7.24 -25.76 18.18
C ALA A 97 5.80 -26.02 18.65
N HIS A 98 4.82 -25.98 17.73
CA HIS A 98 3.37 -26.07 18.00
C HIS A 98 2.80 -24.93 18.84
N GLU A 99 3.52 -23.82 18.97
CA GLU A 99 3.04 -22.56 19.56
C GLU A 99 2.63 -21.60 18.43
N TYR A 100 1.41 -21.73 17.92
CA TYR A 100 0.89 -20.93 16.79
C TYR A 100 -0.21 -19.93 17.19
N PHE A 101 -0.40 -19.70 18.49
CA PHE A 101 -1.47 -18.85 19.02
C PHE A 101 -1.32 -17.34 18.71
N GLN A 102 -0.16 -16.93 18.21
CA GLN A 102 0.12 -15.57 17.76
C GLN A 102 -0.57 -15.19 16.44
N PHE A 103 -1.04 -16.17 15.66
CA PHE A 103 -1.80 -15.91 14.44
C PHE A 103 -3.27 -15.67 14.75
N GLU A 104 -3.97 -14.94 13.89
CA GLU A 104 -5.41 -14.72 14.05
C GLU A 104 -6.17 -16.04 13.90
N ASN A 105 -7.19 -16.20 14.73
CA ASN A 105 -7.89 -17.46 14.92
C ASN A 105 -9.15 -17.61 14.04
N GLY A 106 -9.55 -16.54 13.34
CA GLY A 106 -10.67 -16.53 12.41
C GLY A 106 -12.03 -16.77 13.05
N SER A 107 -12.18 -16.51 14.36
CA SER A 107 -13.46 -16.67 15.07
C SER A 107 -14.61 -15.91 14.40
N GLU A 108 -14.32 -14.77 13.76
CA GLU A 108 -15.25 -13.96 12.99
C GLU A 108 -15.83 -14.67 11.74
N PHE A 109 -15.17 -15.70 11.23
CA PHE A 109 -15.62 -16.48 10.07
C PHE A 109 -16.41 -17.73 10.46
N SER A 110 -16.54 -18.03 11.76
CA SER A 110 -17.20 -19.25 12.23
C SER A 110 -18.70 -19.23 11.89
N PRO A 111 -19.17 -20.15 11.04
CA PRO A 111 -20.60 -20.29 10.77
C PRO A 111 -21.34 -20.86 11.98
N LYS A 112 -22.62 -20.52 12.14
CA LYS A 112 -23.47 -21.13 13.18
C LYS A 112 -23.73 -22.61 12.88
N GLU A 113 -23.97 -22.93 11.61
CA GLU A 113 -24.26 -24.27 11.12
C GLU A 113 -23.36 -24.56 9.92
N HIS A 114 -22.65 -25.68 9.96
CA HIS A 114 -21.81 -26.16 8.87
C HIS A 114 -21.61 -27.67 8.97
N LEU A 115 -21.36 -28.34 7.85
CA LEU A 115 -21.24 -29.80 7.77
C LEU A 115 -20.13 -30.38 8.67
N TYR A 116 -19.09 -29.62 8.93
CA TYR A 116 -17.89 -30.10 9.67
C TYR A 116 -17.12 -29.01 10.42
N ALA A 117 -17.50 -27.73 10.31
CA ALA A 117 -16.62 -26.64 10.78
C ALA A 117 -16.43 -26.65 12.31
N ASN A 118 -17.50 -26.97 13.04
CA ASN A 118 -17.47 -27.06 14.49
C ASN A 118 -16.81 -28.35 14.97
N ASP A 119 -17.00 -29.47 14.25
CA ASP A 119 -16.46 -30.77 14.64
C ASP A 119 -14.94 -30.87 14.42
N LEU A 120 -14.42 -30.18 13.40
CA LEU A 120 -12.99 -30.15 13.08
C LEU A 120 -12.26 -28.94 13.68
N ASP A 121 -12.90 -28.18 14.55
CA ASP A 121 -12.37 -26.94 15.14
C ASP A 121 -11.71 -26.05 14.07
N VAL A 122 -12.46 -25.74 13.00
CA VAL A 122 -11.91 -24.99 11.85
C VAL A 122 -11.52 -23.57 12.24
N PHE A 123 -12.24 -22.95 13.19
CA PHE A 123 -11.99 -21.58 13.66
C PHE A 123 -11.91 -21.53 15.19
N GLY A 124 -11.30 -20.47 15.73
CA GLY A 124 -11.13 -20.27 17.16
C GLY A 124 -9.75 -20.68 17.69
N HIS A 125 -9.58 -20.66 19.00
CA HIS A 125 -8.28 -20.91 19.63
C HIS A 125 -7.77 -22.32 19.31
N ALA A 126 -6.50 -22.44 18.92
CA ALA A 126 -5.85 -23.67 18.50
C ALA A 126 -6.43 -24.33 17.23
N SER A 127 -7.26 -23.60 16.47
CA SER A 127 -7.97 -24.13 15.29
C SER A 127 -7.09 -24.40 14.07
N LEU A 128 -7.67 -25.13 13.10
CA LEU A 128 -7.08 -25.35 11.78
C LEU A 128 -6.80 -24.03 11.05
N PHE A 129 -7.73 -23.07 11.09
CA PHE A 129 -7.50 -21.74 10.52
C PHE A 129 -6.31 -21.07 11.17
N GLN A 130 -6.23 -21.06 12.51
CA GLN A 130 -5.12 -20.41 13.23
C GLN A 130 -3.77 -21.05 12.90
N PHE A 131 -3.74 -22.38 12.75
CA PHE A 131 -2.53 -23.11 12.36
C PHE A 131 -2.07 -22.71 10.94
N CYS A 132 -3.02 -22.64 10.00
CA CYS A 132 -2.74 -22.36 8.60
C CYS A 132 -2.43 -20.89 8.30
N ASN A 133 -3.09 -19.97 9.00
CA ASN A 133 -3.18 -18.58 8.61
C ASN A 133 -1.82 -17.86 8.62
N ARG A 134 -1.42 -17.33 7.45
CA ARG A 134 -0.30 -16.39 7.27
C ARG A 134 -0.71 -15.17 6.45
N THR A 135 -2.01 -14.93 6.33
CA THR A 135 -2.55 -13.79 5.62
C THR A 135 -2.27 -12.51 6.42
N VAL A 136 -2.31 -11.38 5.71
CA VAL A 136 -1.99 -10.07 6.29
C VAL A 136 -3.06 -9.04 5.96
N SER A 137 -3.92 -9.34 4.98
CA SER A 137 -5.11 -8.57 4.64
C SER A 137 -6.39 -9.31 5.08
N GLU A 138 -7.45 -8.55 5.33
CA GLU A 138 -8.76 -9.12 5.68
C GLU A 138 -9.34 -9.95 4.51
N MET A 139 -9.07 -9.57 3.26
CA MET A 139 -9.49 -10.36 2.08
C MET A 139 -8.76 -11.69 2.01
N GLY A 140 -7.46 -11.72 2.35
CA GLY A 140 -6.70 -12.96 2.45
C GLY A 140 -7.26 -13.88 3.52
N ALA A 141 -7.52 -13.34 4.71
CA ALA A 141 -8.13 -14.10 5.81
C ALA A 141 -9.50 -14.66 5.41
N ALA A 142 -10.36 -13.83 4.79
CA ALA A 142 -11.66 -14.25 4.30
C ALA A 142 -11.55 -15.32 3.20
N GLN A 143 -10.59 -15.21 2.28
CA GLN A 143 -10.37 -16.18 1.22
C GLN A 143 -9.90 -17.53 1.77
N LEU A 144 -8.98 -17.53 2.73
CA LEU A 144 -8.51 -18.73 3.41
C LEU A 144 -9.67 -19.40 4.19
N ALA A 145 -10.46 -18.61 4.92
CA ALA A 145 -11.63 -19.11 5.64
C ALA A 145 -12.65 -19.76 4.68
N GLN A 146 -12.90 -19.12 3.53
CA GLN A 146 -13.80 -19.68 2.52
C GLN A 146 -13.29 -21.02 1.98
N TRP A 147 -11.99 -21.17 1.76
CA TRP A 147 -11.39 -22.43 1.29
C TRP A 147 -11.43 -23.55 2.33
N LEU A 148 -11.35 -23.21 3.62
CA LEU A 148 -11.51 -24.19 4.70
C LEU A 148 -12.98 -24.60 4.91
N LEU A 149 -13.93 -23.77 4.49
CA LEU A 149 -15.37 -24.07 4.59
C LEU A 149 -15.94 -24.77 3.36
N ARG A 150 -15.34 -24.61 2.18
CA ARG A 150 -15.91 -25.13 0.93
C ARG A 150 -14.88 -25.94 0.14
N PRO A 151 -15.19 -27.19 -0.20
CA PRO A 151 -14.29 -27.99 -1.03
C PRO A 151 -14.19 -27.38 -2.42
N ALA A 152 -12.98 -27.45 -2.99
CA ALA A 152 -12.72 -27.05 -4.36
C ALA A 152 -12.96 -28.23 -5.33
N THR A 153 -13.11 -27.93 -6.61
CA THR A 153 -13.18 -28.96 -7.67
C THR A 153 -11.82 -29.63 -7.86
N ALA A 154 -11.80 -30.84 -8.44
CA ALA A 154 -10.55 -31.57 -8.69
C ALA A 154 -9.53 -30.76 -9.51
N GLY A 155 -9.99 -30.03 -10.53
CA GLY A 155 -9.13 -29.16 -11.35
C GLY A 155 -8.53 -28.01 -10.54
N GLU A 156 -9.32 -27.34 -9.71
CA GLU A 156 -8.84 -26.28 -8.83
C GLU A 156 -7.85 -26.81 -7.78
N ILE A 157 -8.09 -28.00 -7.22
CA ILE A 157 -7.17 -28.62 -6.26
C ILE A 157 -5.79 -28.80 -6.90
N LEU A 158 -5.71 -29.41 -8.09
CA LEU A 158 -4.43 -29.63 -8.78
C LEU A 158 -3.71 -28.31 -9.08
N GLN A 159 -4.44 -27.30 -9.56
CA GLN A 159 -3.88 -25.97 -9.82
C GLN A 159 -3.33 -25.30 -8.55
N ARG A 160 -4.06 -25.40 -7.43
CA ARG A 160 -3.63 -24.87 -6.14
C ARG A 160 -2.43 -25.65 -5.61
N GLN A 161 -2.39 -26.98 -5.73
CA GLN A 161 -1.24 -27.79 -5.31
C GLN A 161 0.03 -27.39 -6.06
N GLU A 162 -0.04 -27.17 -7.38
CA GLU A 162 1.09 -26.69 -8.17
C GLU A 162 1.56 -25.31 -7.73
N ALA A 163 0.63 -24.37 -7.55
CA ALA A 163 0.93 -23.02 -7.07
C ALA A 163 1.55 -23.03 -5.66
N VAL A 164 1.03 -23.85 -4.75
CA VAL A 164 1.55 -24.00 -3.37
C VAL A 164 2.97 -24.54 -3.38
N LYS A 165 3.29 -25.54 -4.22
CA LYS A 165 4.66 -26.08 -4.36
C LYS A 165 5.63 -25.01 -4.84
N GLU A 166 5.26 -24.27 -5.89
CA GLU A 166 6.10 -23.19 -6.41
C GLU A 166 6.31 -22.08 -5.38
N LEU A 167 5.23 -21.62 -4.73
CA LEU A 167 5.31 -20.59 -3.71
C LEU A 167 6.10 -21.04 -2.49
N ALA A 168 6.08 -22.35 -2.17
CA ALA A 168 6.86 -22.88 -1.09
C ALA A 168 8.34 -22.58 -1.34
N GLU A 169 8.88 -22.81 -2.53
CA GLU A 169 10.30 -22.54 -2.85
C GLU A 169 10.71 -21.05 -2.76
N LYS A 170 9.73 -20.13 -2.82
CA LYS A 170 9.94 -18.67 -2.84
C LYS A 170 9.92 -18.03 -1.45
N HIS A 171 10.54 -18.67 -0.44
CA HIS A 171 10.47 -18.25 0.97
C HIS A 171 10.75 -16.78 1.24
N THR A 172 11.86 -16.27 0.69
CA THR A 172 12.28 -14.90 0.96
C THR A 172 11.35 -13.89 0.30
N TRP A 173 10.78 -14.23 -0.85
CA TRP A 173 9.85 -13.37 -1.57
C TRP A 173 8.53 -13.25 -0.79
N HIS A 174 7.90 -14.37 -0.39
CA HIS A 174 6.62 -14.29 0.32
C HIS A 174 6.75 -13.70 1.73
N GLN A 175 7.88 -13.92 2.44
CA GLN A 175 8.15 -13.20 3.69
C GLN A 175 8.23 -11.68 3.49
N ASN A 176 8.82 -11.23 2.37
CA ASN A 176 8.84 -9.80 2.03
C ASN A 176 7.42 -9.29 1.73
N LEU A 177 6.60 -10.04 1.01
CA LEU A 177 5.20 -9.68 0.74
C LEU A 177 4.39 -9.56 2.04
N GLN A 178 4.50 -10.55 2.94
CA GLN A 178 3.87 -10.51 4.26
C GLN A 178 4.36 -9.31 5.09
N ALA A 179 5.66 -9.02 5.07
CA ALA A 179 6.23 -7.89 5.79
C ALA A 179 5.75 -6.53 5.27
N LEU A 180 5.45 -6.41 3.97
CA LEU A 180 4.81 -5.22 3.40
C LEU A 180 3.38 -5.08 3.93
N GLY A 181 2.59 -6.16 3.87
CA GLY A 181 1.19 -6.16 4.34
C GLY A 181 1.02 -5.92 5.84
N LYS A 182 1.91 -6.45 6.68
CA LYS A 182 1.85 -6.26 8.15
C LYS A 182 2.13 -4.83 8.63
N GLN A 183 2.68 -3.94 7.79
CA GLN A 183 2.93 -2.56 8.22
C GLN A 183 1.61 -1.77 8.36
N VAL A 184 0.77 -1.84 7.34
CA VAL A 184 -0.56 -1.23 7.32
C VAL A 184 -1.48 -2.23 6.61
N PRO A 185 -2.12 -3.14 7.37
CA PRO A 185 -3.02 -4.17 6.83
C PRO A 185 -4.12 -3.56 5.96
N VAL A 186 -4.37 -4.17 4.81
CA VAL A 186 -5.47 -3.76 3.93
C VAL A 186 -6.77 -4.39 4.44
N THR A 187 -7.76 -3.53 4.71
CA THR A 187 -9.04 -3.94 5.29
C THR A 187 -10.14 -4.05 4.25
N LEU A 188 -11.15 -4.88 4.52
CA LEU A 188 -12.40 -4.96 3.74
C LEU A 188 -13.11 -3.61 3.73
N ARG A 189 -12.99 -2.83 4.82
CA ARG A 189 -13.55 -1.48 4.89
C ARG A 189 -12.92 -0.54 3.85
N THR A 190 -11.63 -0.70 3.55
CA THR A 190 -10.95 0.09 2.52
C THR A 190 -11.39 -0.34 1.12
N GLN A 191 -11.50 -1.64 0.86
CA GLN A 191 -12.07 -2.15 -0.39
C GLN A 191 -13.49 -1.58 -0.61
N GLN A 192 -14.39 -1.75 0.36
CA GLN A 192 -15.77 -1.27 0.30
C GLN A 192 -15.87 0.24 0.12
N ARG A 193 -14.99 1.02 0.77
CA ARG A 193 -15.00 2.48 0.65
C ARG A 193 -14.53 2.94 -0.73
N LEU A 194 -13.53 2.26 -1.30
CA LEU A 194 -13.06 2.56 -2.65
C LEU A 194 -14.11 2.16 -3.69
N GLU A 195 -14.66 0.95 -3.60
CA GLU A 195 -15.73 0.46 -4.47
C GLU A 195 -17.00 1.32 -4.38
N GLY A 196 -17.44 1.66 -3.16
CA GLY A 196 -18.58 2.54 -2.95
C GLY A 196 -18.37 3.91 -3.57
N TRP A 197 -17.17 4.49 -3.44
CA TRP A 197 -16.84 5.74 -4.12
C TRP A 197 -16.80 5.59 -5.64
N LEU A 198 -16.32 4.47 -6.18
CA LEU A 198 -16.30 4.21 -7.63
C LEU A 198 -17.71 4.17 -8.23
N GLN A 199 -18.72 3.70 -7.48
CA GLN A 199 -20.12 3.67 -7.95
C GLN A 199 -20.83 5.04 -7.93
N GLU A 200 -20.28 6.06 -7.26
CA GLU A 200 -20.91 7.39 -7.22
C GLU A 200 -20.88 8.10 -8.59
N PRO A 201 -21.84 8.97 -8.92
CA PRO A 201 -21.76 9.77 -10.14
C PRO A 201 -20.61 10.79 -10.07
N ALA A 202 -20.00 11.10 -11.22
CA ALA A 202 -19.00 12.17 -11.29
C ALA A 202 -19.66 13.54 -11.06
N LEU A 203 -19.15 14.29 -10.08
CA LEU A 203 -19.71 15.56 -9.62
C LEU A 203 -19.19 16.76 -10.41
N PHE A 204 -17.95 16.67 -10.92
CA PHE A 204 -17.27 17.80 -11.58
C PHE A 204 -17.18 17.61 -13.09
N SER A 205 -16.90 16.40 -13.58
CA SER A 205 -16.71 16.11 -15.01
C SER A 205 -18.01 16.14 -15.82
N SER A 206 -19.16 16.17 -15.14
CA SER A 206 -20.48 16.34 -15.76
C SER A 206 -20.65 17.71 -16.44
N PHE A 207 -19.94 18.74 -15.95
CA PHE A 207 -19.94 20.06 -16.58
C PHE A 207 -18.86 20.16 -17.66
N VAL A 208 -19.27 20.01 -18.92
CA VAL A 208 -18.38 19.91 -20.10
C VAL A 208 -17.41 21.09 -20.23
N HIS A 209 -17.82 22.30 -19.83
CA HIS A 209 -16.99 23.50 -19.95
C HIS A 209 -15.73 23.45 -19.07
N TRP A 210 -15.70 22.62 -18.01
CA TRP A 210 -14.49 22.45 -17.20
C TRP A 210 -13.30 21.90 -17.98
N ARG A 211 -13.52 21.29 -19.17
CA ARG A 211 -12.45 20.81 -20.04
C ARG A 211 -11.48 21.93 -20.47
N TRP A 212 -11.99 23.13 -20.72
CA TRP A 212 -11.17 24.30 -21.12
C TRP A 212 -11.11 25.36 -20.02
N LEU A 213 -12.19 25.55 -19.26
CA LEU A 213 -12.30 26.58 -18.23
C LEU A 213 -11.28 26.38 -17.10
N ARG A 214 -10.90 25.13 -16.80
CA ARG A 214 -9.85 24.80 -15.82
C ARG A 214 -8.45 25.32 -16.18
N PHE A 215 -8.22 25.66 -17.45
CA PHE A 215 -6.95 26.21 -17.94
C PHE A 215 -7.07 27.69 -18.25
N LEU A 216 -8.21 28.09 -18.83
CA LEU A 216 -8.46 29.49 -19.20
C LEU A 216 -8.53 30.40 -17.95
N LEU A 217 -9.29 30.03 -16.92
CA LEU A 217 -9.44 30.89 -15.73
C LEU A 217 -8.10 31.08 -14.98
N PRO A 218 -7.30 30.04 -14.72
CA PRO A 218 -5.95 30.23 -14.19
C PRO A 218 -5.04 31.07 -15.07
N ALA A 219 -5.05 30.87 -16.40
CA ALA A 219 -4.22 31.64 -17.30
C ALA A 219 -4.55 33.13 -17.25
N ILE A 220 -5.84 33.49 -17.23
CA ILE A 220 -6.31 34.87 -17.04
C ILE A 220 -5.87 35.40 -15.68
N SER A 221 -6.11 34.65 -14.60
CA SER A 221 -5.79 35.08 -13.24
C SER A 221 -4.29 35.30 -13.02
N ILE A 222 -3.43 34.42 -13.54
CA ILE A 222 -1.98 34.58 -13.51
C ILE A 222 -1.56 35.82 -14.32
N THR A 223 -2.11 36.00 -15.52
CA THR A 223 -1.76 37.14 -16.38
C THR A 223 -2.11 38.47 -15.71
N ILE A 224 -3.31 38.58 -15.12
CA ILE A 224 -3.73 39.78 -14.37
C ILE A 224 -2.84 40.00 -13.14
N THR A 225 -2.51 38.92 -12.41
CA THR A 225 -1.64 38.99 -11.23
C THR A 225 -0.24 39.48 -11.59
N LEU A 226 0.36 38.95 -12.67
CA LEU A 226 1.67 39.38 -13.16
C LEU A 226 1.63 40.84 -13.65
N ALA A 227 0.62 41.22 -14.41
CA ALA A 227 0.47 42.60 -14.91
C ALA A 227 0.30 43.61 -13.76
N PHE A 228 -0.36 43.24 -12.66
CA PHE A 228 -0.41 44.05 -11.44
C PHE A 228 0.96 44.25 -10.80
N PHE A 229 1.76 43.18 -10.62
CA PHE A 229 3.10 43.29 -10.02
C PHE A 229 4.09 44.09 -10.86
N VAL A 230 3.90 44.14 -12.18
CA VAL A 230 4.69 44.98 -13.11
C VAL A 230 4.16 46.44 -13.14
N GLY A 231 3.05 46.74 -12.47
CA GLY A 231 2.47 48.07 -12.39
C GLY A 231 1.61 48.46 -13.60
N LEU A 232 1.23 47.51 -14.46
CA LEU A 232 0.43 47.74 -15.67
C LEU A 232 -1.08 47.85 -15.37
N LEU A 233 -1.55 47.29 -14.25
CA LEU A 233 -2.97 47.25 -13.88
C LEU A 233 -3.22 47.87 -12.50
N PRO A 234 -4.34 48.59 -12.33
CA PRO A 234 -4.75 49.15 -11.04
C PRO A 234 -5.23 48.07 -10.05
N GLN A 235 -5.10 48.34 -8.76
CA GLN A 235 -5.44 47.41 -7.67
C GLN A 235 -6.87 46.88 -7.71
N GLN A 236 -7.83 47.65 -8.22
CA GLN A 236 -9.23 47.27 -8.30
C GLN A 236 -9.45 46.07 -9.23
N ILE A 237 -8.72 46.02 -10.36
CA ILE A 237 -8.80 44.90 -11.30
C ILE A 237 -8.18 43.64 -10.70
N PHE A 238 -7.08 43.80 -9.95
CA PHE A 238 -6.47 42.70 -9.21
C PHE A 238 -7.42 42.10 -8.17
N TYR A 239 -8.03 42.91 -7.31
CA TYR A 239 -8.98 42.42 -6.31
C TYR A 239 -10.26 41.83 -6.93
N LEU A 240 -10.75 42.42 -8.03
CA LEU A 240 -11.89 41.85 -8.77
C LEU A 240 -11.57 40.46 -9.33
N ASN A 241 -10.37 40.27 -9.89
CA ASN A 241 -9.92 38.95 -10.35
C ASN A 241 -9.91 37.91 -9.20
N LEU A 242 -9.32 38.27 -8.06
CA LEU A 242 -9.30 37.37 -6.89
C LEU A 242 -10.73 37.07 -6.40
N PHE A 243 -11.62 38.06 -6.39
CA PHE A 243 -13.02 37.88 -5.99
C PHE A 243 -13.76 36.91 -6.92
N ILE A 244 -13.60 37.06 -8.25
CA ILE A 244 -14.19 36.14 -9.23
C ILE A 244 -13.66 34.72 -9.03
N MET A 245 -12.35 34.55 -8.86
CA MET A 245 -11.75 33.24 -8.63
C MET A 245 -12.24 32.60 -7.32
N ALA A 246 -12.40 33.40 -6.25
CA ALA A 246 -12.97 32.94 -5.00
C ALA A 246 -14.44 32.50 -5.15
N MET A 247 -15.26 33.26 -5.87
CA MET A 247 -16.66 32.89 -6.15
C MET A 247 -16.78 31.56 -6.89
N VAL A 248 -15.82 31.27 -7.79
CA VAL A 248 -15.79 30.00 -8.52
C VAL A 248 -15.31 28.84 -7.63
N ALA A 249 -14.32 29.07 -6.75
CA ALA A 249 -13.70 28.03 -5.94
C ALA A 249 -14.54 27.63 -4.71
N LEU A 250 -15.09 28.60 -3.96
CA LEU A 250 -15.73 28.37 -2.66
C LEU A 250 -16.90 27.37 -2.67
N PRO A 251 -17.82 27.36 -3.67
CA PRO A 251 -18.93 26.40 -3.69
C PRO A 251 -18.48 24.95 -3.82
N GLN A 252 -17.26 24.72 -4.30
CA GLN A 252 -16.69 23.40 -4.56
C GLN A 252 -16.08 22.77 -3.30
N GLU A 253 -15.64 23.60 -2.36
CA GLU A 253 -14.89 23.16 -1.17
C GLU A 253 -15.64 22.12 -0.33
N LYS A 254 -16.96 22.26 -0.18
CA LYS A 254 -17.77 21.29 0.59
C LYS A 254 -17.70 19.89 -0.04
N LYS A 255 -17.84 19.80 -1.36
CA LYS A 255 -17.80 18.52 -2.10
C LYS A 255 -16.39 17.92 -2.10
N VAL A 256 -15.36 18.76 -2.28
CA VAL A 256 -13.96 18.36 -2.20
C VAL A 256 -13.65 17.80 -0.81
N ASN A 257 -14.11 18.47 0.26
CA ASN A 257 -13.94 18.03 1.65
C ASN A 257 -14.58 16.67 1.92
N GLU A 258 -15.78 16.44 1.42
CA GLU A 258 -16.47 15.16 1.60
C GLU A 258 -15.72 14.00 0.93
N ILE A 259 -15.34 14.16 -0.33
CA ILE A 259 -14.61 13.10 -1.07
C ILE A 259 -13.24 12.86 -0.44
N HIS A 260 -12.51 13.92 -0.11
CA HIS A 260 -11.21 13.78 0.53
C HIS A 260 -11.29 13.09 1.89
N ASN A 261 -12.24 13.46 2.76
CA ASN A 261 -12.37 12.86 4.09
C ASN A 261 -12.68 11.35 4.03
N ARG A 262 -13.30 10.89 2.94
CA ARG A 262 -13.52 9.47 2.66
C ARG A 262 -12.23 8.80 2.15
N LEU A 263 -11.58 9.39 1.14
CA LEU A 263 -10.46 8.76 0.44
C LEU A 263 -9.11 8.85 1.18
N SER A 264 -8.84 9.96 1.88
CA SER A 264 -7.58 10.18 2.62
C SER A 264 -7.30 9.11 3.67
N LYS A 265 -8.35 8.61 4.30
CA LYS A 265 -8.29 7.53 5.30
C LYS A 265 -7.86 6.16 4.73
N MET A 266 -7.68 6.03 3.41
CA MET A 266 -7.24 4.80 2.76
C MET A 266 -5.83 4.93 2.15
N VAL A 267 -5.22 6.11 2.17
CA VAL A 267 -3.98 6.40 1.43
C VAL A 267 -2.85 5.44 1.83
N ASP A 268 -2.68 5.18 3.12
CA ASP A 268 -1.65 4.28 3.63
C ASP A 268 -1.92 2.81 3.25
N GLU A 269 -3.17 2.36 3.35
CA GLU A 269 -3.60 1.01 2.93
C GLU A 269 -3.44 0.82 1.41
N LEU A 270 -3.74 1.85 0.60
CA LEU A 270 -3.53 1.85 -0.84
C LEU A 270 -2.03 1.84 -1.20
N GLU A 271 -1.18 2.48 -0.40
CA GLU A 271 0.27 2.37 -0.56
C GLU A 271 0.75 0.93 -0.31
N THR A 272 0.23 0.27 0.72
CA THR A 272 0.52 -1.14 1.00
C THR A 272 0.04 -2.04 -0.12
N LEU A 273 -1.22 -1.91 -0.55
CA LEU A 273 -1.78 -2.64 -1.69
C LEU A 273 -0.91 -2.47 -2.94
N SER A 274 -0.53 -1.24 -3.26
CA SER A 274 0.32 -0.96 -4.42
C SER A 274 1.68 -1.63 -4.32
N LYS A 275 2.34 -1.60 -3.16
CA LYS A 275 3.64 -2.26 -2.94
C LYS A 275 3.53 -3.78 -3.02
N SER A 276 2.47 -4.35 -2.46
CA SER A 276 2.22 -5.80 -2.52
C SER A 276 1.98 -6.26 -3.96
N ILE A 277 1.14 -5.55 -4.71
CA ILE A 277 0.90 -5.82 -6.13
C ILE A 277 2.19 -5.63 -6.94
N GLU A 278 2.98 -4.60 -6.68
CA GLU A 278 4.27 -4.40 -7.36
C GLU A 278 5.25 -5.56 -7.11
N ALA A 279 5.25 -6.13 -5.91
CA ALA A 279 6.07 -7.31 -5.60
C ALA A 279 5.59 -8.56 -6.35
N ILE A 280 4.28 -8.72 -6.56
CA ILE A 280 3.69 -9.79 -7.37
C ILE A 280 3.99 -9.57 -8.85
N GLU A 281 3.88 -8.33 -9.34
CA GLU A 281 4.17 -7.97 -10.73
C GLU A 281 5.63 -8.21 -11.11
N LYS A 282 6.59 -8.04 -10.19
CA LYS A 282 8.02 -8.21 -10.50
C LYS A 282 8.51 -9.65 -10.41
N GLU A 283 7.76 -10.53 -9.75
CA GLU A 283 8.16 -11.91 -9.56
C GLU A 283 7.91 -12.74 -10.83
N GLU A 284 8.74 -13.76 -11.06
CA GLU A 284 8.54 -14.72 -12.13
C GLU A 284 7.83 -15.95 -11.59
N PHE A 285 6.65 -16.24 -12.16
CA PHE A 285 5.88 -17.43 -11.81
C PHE A 285 5.93 -18.48 -12.92
N ALA A 286 5.90 -19.75 -12.55
CA ALA A 286 5.90 -20.90 -13.47
C ALA A 286 4.51 -21.51 -13.63
N SER A 287 3.78 -21.68 -12.52
CA SER A 287 2.49 -22.36 -12.47
C SER A 287 1.41 -21.58 -13.23
N PRO A 288 0.50 -22.27 -13.94
CA PRO A 288 -0.55 -21.61 -14.73
C PRO A 288 -1.47 -20.71 -13.89
N LEU A 289 -1.80 -21.14 -12.67
CA LEU A 289 -2.68 -20.38 -11.78
C LEU A 289 -2.06 -19.04 -11.38
N LEU A 290 -0.81 -19.04 -10.92
CA LEU A 290 -0.12 -17.81 -10.50
C LEU A 290 0.15 -16.86 -11.67
N LYS A 291 0.44 -17.39 -12.87
CA LYS A 291 0.55 -16.58 -14.09
C LYS A 291 -0.77 -15.89 -14.43
N THR A 292 -1.87 -16.64 -14.43
CA THR A 292 -3.21 -16.10 -14.71
C THR A 292 -3.57 -15.00 -13.72
N MET A 293 -3.30 -15.22 -12.43
CA MET A 293 -3.51 -14.21 -11.39
C MET A 293 -2.59 -12.99 -11.57
N GLN A 294 -1.32 -13.18 -11.95
CA GLN A 294 -0.39 -12.09 -12.22
C GLN A 294 -0.82 -11.24 -13.44
N GLU A 295 -1.37 -11.86 -14.48
CA GLU A 295 -1.87 -11.18 -15.69
C GLU A 295 -2.99 -10.20 -15.37
N GLN A 296 -3.80 -10.46 -14.33
CA GLN A 296 -4.82 -9.52 -13.85
C GLN A 296 -4.22 -8.19 -13.36
N TYR A 297 -2.95 -8.19 -12.92
CA TYR A 297 -2.21 -6.99 -12.56
C TYR A 297 -1.42 -6.37 -13.73
N LYS A 298 -1.05 -7.18 -14.74
CA LYS A 298 -0.24 -6.79 -15.90
C LYS A 298 -1.09 -6.71 -17.18
N GLN A 299 -1.89 -5.66 -17.33
CA GLN A 299 -2.60 -5.42 -18.60
C GLN A 299 -1.71 -4.66 -19.59
N GLN A 300 -1.17 -5.34 -20.62
CA GLN A 300 -0.39 -4.89 -21.81
C GLN A 300 0.43 -3.57 -21.75
N GLN A 301 -0.15 -2.43 -21.38
CA GLN A 301 0.47 -1.10 -21.36
C GLN A 301 0.62 -0.49 -19.95
N TYR A 302 0.03 -1.08 -18.91
CA TYR A 302 0.02 -0.53 -17.55
C TYR A 302 -0.03 -1.62 -16.47
N SER A 303 0.48 -1.31 -15.29
CA SER A 303 0.41 -2.16 -14.09
C SER A 303 -0.63 -1.64 -13.09
N ALA A 304 -1.30 -2.54 -12.38
CA ALA A 304 -2.24 -2.20 -11.31
C ALA A 304 -1.54 -1.41 -10.19
N SER A 305 -0.30 -1.77 -9.85
CA SER A 305 0.49 -1.01 -8.86
C SER A 305 0.67 0.46 -9.24
N GLN A 306 0.91 0.76 -10.53
CA GLN A 306 1.04 2.11 -11.06
C GLN A 306 -0.28 2.88 -11.03
N LYS A 307 -1.39 2.23 -11.38
CA LYS A 307 -2.74 2.84 -11.29
C LYS A 307 -3.04 3.27 -9.84
N ILE A 308 -2.74 2.42 -8.86
CA ILE A 308 -2.93 2.76 -7.44
C ILE A 308 -1.97 3.87 -6.99
N LYS A 309 -0.70 3.86 -7.44
CA LYS A 309 0.25 4.97 -7.19
C LYS A 309 -0.24 6.29 -7.77
N GLU A 310 -0.87 6.27 -8.94
CA GLU A 310 -1.45 7.47 -9.54
C GLU A 310 -2.58 8.02 -8.67
N LEU A 311 -3.50 7.16 -8.20
CA LEU A 311 -4.55 7.55 -7.26
C LEU A 311 -3.96 8.17 -6.00
N LYS A 312 -2.96 7.50 -5.38
CA LYS A 312 -2.26 8.02 -4.21
C LYS A 312 -1.67 9.41 -4.48
N LYS A 313 -0.98 9.61 -5.61
CA LYS A 313 -0.41 10.92 -5.98
C LYS A 313 -1.49 12.00 -6.18
N ILE A 314 -2.69 11.64 -6.61
CA ILE A 314 -3.81 12.60 -6.69
C ILE A 314 -4.28 12.97 -5.28
N LEU A 315 -4.40 11.99 -4.38
CA LEU A 315 -4.79 12.21 -2.98
C LEU A 315 -3.72 13.00 -2.18
N ASP A 316 -2.44 12.64 -2.31
CA ASP A 316 -1.32 13.36 -1.68
C ASP A 316 -1.28 14.84 -2.14
N ARG A 317 -1.64 15.12 -3.40
CA ARG A 317 -1.75 16.51 -3.91
C ARG A 317 -2.98 17.24 -3.41
N LEU A 318 -4.07 16.53 -3.10
CA LEU A 318 -5.23 17.09 -2.43
C LEU A 318 -4.90 17.42 -0.97
N ASP A 319 -4.04 16.65 -0.29
CA ASP A 319 -3.61 16.91 1.10
C ASP A 319 -2.91 18.25 1.31
N VAL A 320 -2.35 18.85 0.25
CA VAL A 320 -1.81 20.23 0.27
C VAL A 320 -2.82 21.23 0.86
N ARG A 321 -4.12 20.93 0.78
CA ARG A 321 -5.21 21.70 1.38
C ARG A 321 -5.10 21.94 2.89
N PHE A 322 -4.42 21.07 3.62
CA PHE A 322 -4.21 21.26 5.06
C PHE A 322 -3.15 22.33 5.35
N ASN A 323 -2.34 22.69 4.34
CA ASN A 323 -1.43 23.81 4.43
C ASN A 323 -2.11 25.07 3.87
N ILE A 324 -2.75 25.83 4.77
CA ILE A 324 -3.50 27.06 4.42
C ILE A 324 -2.63 28.03 3.60
N VAL A 325 -1.34 28.14 3.95
CA VAL A 325 -0.38 29.04 3.28
C VAL A 325 -0.16 28.65 1.82
N LEU A 326 -0.14 27.35 1.52
CA LEU A 326 0.03 26.85 0.15
C LEU A 326 -1.30 26.79 -0.61
N VAL A 327 -2.36 26.28 0.01
CA VAL A 327 -3.63 26.06 -0.69
C VAL A 327 -4.33 27.36 -1.04
N PHE A 328 -4.24 28.40 -0.21
CA PHE A 328 -4.93 29.67 -0.48
C PHE A 328 -4.51 30.28 -1.82
N PRO A 329 -3.21 30.55 -2.10
CA PRO A 329 -2.78 31.04 -3.41
C PRO A 329 -3.01 30.03 -4.53
N LEU A 330 -2.79 28.72 -4.28
CA LEU A 330 -2.98 27.70 -5.31
C LEU A 330 -4.45 27.59 -5.75
N ASN A 331 -5.39 27.66 -4.83
CA ASN A 331 -6.81 27.55 -5.15
C ASN A 331 -7.33 28.84 -5.78
N LEU A 332 -6.89 30.00 -5.26
CA LEU A 332 -7.29 31.31 -5.76
C LEU A 332 -6.73 31.63 -7.15
N LEU A 333 -5.51 31.17 -7.46
CA LEU A 333 -4.88 31.44 -8.76
C LEU A 333 -5.07 30.29 -9.76
N LEU A 334 -5.03 29.04 -9.31
CA LEU A 334 -5.03 27.87 -10.21
C LEU A 334 -6.31 27.03 -10.16
N LEU A 335 -7.27 27.33 -9.28
CA LEU A 335 -8.39 26.43 -8.99
C LEU A 335 -7.90 25.01 -8.66
N TRP A 336 -6.84 24.92 -7.84
CA TRP A 336 -6.11 23.68 -7.57
C TRP A 336 -7.02 22.51 -7.19
N ASN A 337 -7.99 22.74 -6.29
CA ASN A 337 -8.89 21.68 -5.83
C ASN A 337 -9.72 21.11 -6.98
N LEU A 338 -10.30 21.97 -7.83
CA LEU A 338 -11.00 21.55 -9.04
C LEU A 338 -10.10 20.73 -9.97
N GLN A 339 -8.85 21.15 -10.18
CA GLN A 339 -7.92 20.42 -11.04
C GLN A 339 -7.61 19.01 -10.53
N GLN A 340 -7.49 18.84 -9.21
CA GLN A 340 -7.28 17.53 -8.61
C GLN A 340 -8.55 16.68 -8.68
N MET A 341 -9.73 17.26 -8.44
CA MET A 341 -11.01 16.54 -8.56
C MET A 341 -11.25 16.02 -9.98
N LEU A 342 -10.97 16.82 -11.01
CA LEU A 342 -11.08 16.37 -12.40
C LEU A 342 -10.07 15.27 -12.75
N GLN A 343 -8.88 15.28 -12.14
CA GLN A 343 -7.91 14.19 -12.31
C GLN A 343 -8.38 12.92 -11.59
N LEU A 344 -8.96 13.07 -10.39
CA LEU A 344 -9.52 11.98 -9.61
C LEU A 344 -10.67 11.29 -10.35
N GLU A 345 -11.59 12.06 -10.93
CA GLU A 345 -12.70 11.52 -11.73
C GLU A 345 -12.24 10.90 -13.06
N LYS A 346 -11.20 11.46 -13.68
CA LYS A 346 -10.56 10.86 -14.86
C LYS A 346 -9.95 9.50 -14.52
N TRP A 347 -9.26 9.40 -13.38
CA TRP A 347 -8.70 8.15 -12.88
C TRP A 347 -9.82 7.14 -12.61
N LYS A 348 -10.88 7.56 -11.92
CA LYS A 348 -12.07 6.74 -11.64
C LYS A 348 -12.65 6.13 -12.91
N LYS A 349 -12.95 6.95 -13.91
CA LYS A 349 -13.52 6.51 -15.19
C LYS A 349 -12.63 5.49 -15.93
N LYS A 350 -11.31 5.56 -15.74
CA LYS A 350 -10.35 4.66 -16.41
C LYS A 350 -10.22 3.30 -15.72
N ASN A 351 -10.46 3.22 -14.40
CA ASN A 351 -10.03 2.07 -13.60
C ASN A 351 -11.17 1.35 -12.85
N ASP A 352 -12.40 1.86 -12.90
CA ASP A 352 -13.57 1.37 -12.15
C ASP A 352 -13.74 -0.16 -12.17
N ALA A 353 -13.69 -0.78 -13.35
CA ALA A 353 -13.95 -2.21 -13.52
C ALA A 353 -12.89 -3.14 -12.89
N ASP A 354 -11.66 -2.67 -12.70
CA ASP A 354 -10.53 -3.54 -12.31
C ASP A 354 -10.30 -3.59 -10.80
N VAL A 355 -10.83 -2.63 -10.03
CA VAL A 355 -10.38 -2.39 -8.65
C VAL A 355 -10.72 -3.52 -7.70
N SER A 356 -11.94 -4.04 -7.76
CA SER A 356 -12.40 -5.14 -6.87
C SER A 356 -11.51 -6.37 -7.04
N GLN A 357 -11.24 -6.72 -8.30
CA GLN A 357 -10.36 -7.84 -8.65
C GLN A 357 -8.96 -7.69 -8.04
N TRP A 358 -8.43 -6.48 -7.87
CA TRP A 358 -7.09 -6.31 -7.30
C TRP A 358 -6.98 -6.77 -5.85
N PHE A 359 -8.01 -6.50 -5.05
CA PHE A 359 -8.06 -6.91 -3.64
C PHE A 359 -8.27 -8.43 -3.53
N ASP A 360 -9.19 -8.99 -4.31
CA ASP A 360 -9.51 -10.41 -4.30
C ASP A 360 -8.33 -11.28 -4.75
N THR A 361 -7.61 -10.84 -5.79
CA THR A 361 -6.41 -11.53 -6.27
C THR A 361 -5.29 -11.50 -5.23
N LEU A 362 -5.14 -10.39 -4.50
CA LEU A 362 -4.17 -10.30 -3.40
C LEU A 362 -4.54 -11.28 -2.28
N GLY A 363 -5.82 -11.32 -1.91
CA GLY A 363 -6.32 -12.26 -0.90
C GLY A 363 -6.09 -13.72 -1.30
N THR A 364 -6.28 -14.04 -2.59
CA THR A 364 -6.00 -15.38 -3.13
C THR A 364 -4.51 -15.73 -3.06
N PHE A 365 -3.60 -14.79 -3.39
CA PHE A 365 -2.16 -14.99 -3.21
C PHE A 365 -1.81 -15.27 -1.75
N GLU A 366 -2.35 -14.49 -0.81
CA GLU A 366 -2.09 -14.67 0.63
C GLU A 366 -2.59 -16.01 1.17
N ALA A 367 -3.74 -16.48 0.70
CA ALA A 367 -4.28 -17.79 1.06
C ALA A 367 -3.42 -18.93 0.50
N LEU A 368 -2.94 -18.83 -0.75
CA LEU A 368 -1.98 -19.81 -1.30
C LEU A 368 -0.64 -19.80 -0.55
N ILE A 369 -0.14 -18.62 -0.18
CA ILE A 369 1.09 -18.47 0.61
C ILE A 369 0.93 -19.12 1.99
N SER A 370 -0.24 -19.03 2.60
CA SER A 370 -0.52 -19.69 3.88
C SER A 370 -0.29 -21.20 3.79
N PHE A 371 -0.82 -21.86 2.75
CA PHE A 371 -0.55 -23.28 2.49
C PHE A 371 0.89 -23.56 2.07
N ALA A 372 1.53 -22.67 1.31
CA ALA A 372 2.94 -22.80 0.92
C ALA A 372 3.89 -22.78 2.12
N VAL A 373 3.62 -21.93 3.11
CA VAL A 373 4.36 -21.88 4.37
C VAL A 373 4.18 -23.20 5.15
N ILE A 374 2.97 -23.76 5.19
CA ILE A 374 2.74 -25.08 5.82
C ILE A 374 3.55 -26.16 5.13
N HIS A 375 3.50 -26.23 3.80
CA HIS A 375 4.24 -27.24 3.04
C HIS A 375 5.76 -27.13 3.29
N PHE A 376 6.29 -25.91 3.35
CA PHE A 376 7.69 -25.71 3.71
C PHE A 376 8.00 -26.12 5.17
N ASN A 377 7.11 -25.78 6.10
CA ASN A 377 7.27 -26.09 7.52
C ASN A 377 7.15 -27.60 7.80
N GLN A 378 6.38 -28.33 6.99
CA GLN A 378 6.08 -29.75 7.13
C GLN A 378 6.43 -30.49 5.81
N PRO A 379 7.72 -30.66 5.49
CA PRO A 379 8.15 -31.24 4.21
C PRO A 379 7.72 -32.70 4.03
N ASP A 380 7.46 -33.42 5.13
CA ASP A 380 7.01 -34.81 5.11
C ASP A 380 5.51 -34.96 4.81
N TRP A 381 4.75 -33.86 4.81
CA TRP A 381 3.32 -33.89 4.47
C TRP A 381 3.14 -34.05 2.97
N VAL A 382 2.29 -34.99 2.59
CA VAL A 382 2.03 -35.33 1.20
C VAL A 382 0.93 -34.46 0.60
N PHE A 383 1.07 -34.16 -0.70
CA PHE A 383 -0.06 -33.68 -1.48
C PHE A 383 -0.95 -34.86 -1.87
N PRO A 384 -2.27 -34.80 -1.62
CA PRO A 384 -3.16 -35.91 -1.95
C PRO A 384 -3.23 -36.11 -3.47
N VAL A 385 -3.19 -37.38 -3.88
CA VAL A 385 -3.46 -37.81 -5.26
C VAL A 385 -4.96 -37.99 -5.42
N LEU A 386 -5.57 -37.28 -6.37
CA LEU A 386 -7.00 -37.37 -6.63
C LEU A 386 -7.30 -38.66 -7.39
N LYS A 387 -8.30 -39.41 -6.93
CA LYS A 387 -8.88 -40.57 -7.63
C LYS A 387 -10.30 -40.23 -8.07
N ASP A 388 -10.69 -40.73 -9.25
CA ASP A 388 -12.05 -40.56 -9.78
C ASP A 388 -13.08 -41.47 -9.09
N GLU A 389 -12.62 -42.52 -8.42
CA GLU A 389 -13.48 -43.43 -7.65
C GLU A 389 -14.08 -42.72 -6.44
N TYR A 390 -15.39 -42.84 -6.27
CA TYR A 390 -16.15 -42.16 -5.20
C TYR A 390 -15.62 -42.49 -3.80
N PHE A 391 -15.12 -43.71 -3.57
CA PHE A 391 -14.60 -44.13 -2.28
C PHE A 391 -13.72 -45.38 -2.39
N SER A 392 -12.43 -45.26 -2.06
CA SER A 392 -11.55 -46.40 -1.77
C SER A 392 -10.64 -46.07 -0.59
N ILE A 393 -10.57 -46.98 0.40
CA ILE A 393 -9.66 -46.88 1.53
C ILE A 393 -8.72 -48.08 1.45
N GLU A 394 -7.45 -47.80 1.25
CA GLU A 394 -6.36 -48.76 1.38
C GLU A 394 -5.39 -48.19 2.41
N ALA A 395 -5.04 -48.97 3.42
CA ALA A 395 -4.16 -48.54 4.48
C ALA A 395 -3.15 -49.62 4.82
N THR A 396 -1.92 -49.20 5.14
CA THR A 396 -0.87 -50.07 5.65
C THR A 396 -0.70 -49.80 7.14
N ASN A 397 -0.71 -50.85 7.96
CA ASN A 397 -0.64 -50.77 9.42
C ASN A 397 -1.72 -49.87 10.07
N LEU A 398 -2.96 -49.94 9.57
CA LEU A 398 -4.09 -49.26 10.21
C LEU A 398 -4.48 -50.03 11.49
N GLY A 399 -4.10 -49.53 12.67
CA GLY A 399 -4.38 -50.17 13.96
C GLY A 399 -3.60 -49.55 15.11
#